data_AF-A0A2W7B0U5-F1
#
_entry.id   AF-A0A2W7B0U5-F1
#
_cell.length_a   1.000
_cell.length_b   1.000
_cell.length_c   1.000
_cell.angle_alpha   90.00
_cell.angle_beta   90.00
_cell.angle_gamma   90.00
#
_symmetry.space_group_name_H-M   'P 1'
#
loop_
_entity.id
_entity.type
_entity.pdbx_description
1 polymer ?
#
loop_
_entity_poly.entity_id
_entity_poly.type
_entity_poly.pdbx_seq_one_letter_code
_entity_poly.pdbx_strand_id
1 'polypeptide(L)'
;MEYDKFECSSKGITAFGYYKQDGKFVVLKGFLAVGDSELTDSFFSRGYPEERQRLIATNKLQKRSSDYQFTEDVEFKFPSPAASIILGNNENGRLKFKPNGQKVRIEENIKSVDKTIVLKPDSIKIVETPVLAKQPFFKEEDDELAFPEGKEFYRLHKLQERSKAVIDLAKKKAKERDPLLCCSVCDFSFLKKYGVIGEDFIEAHHTKPLSETTEEVETKVEDLALVCSNCHRMLHRKRPWLSISNLKSILNDE
;
A
#
# COMPACT_ATOMS: atom_id res chain seq x y z
N MET A 1 -8.34 -8.24 -24.94
CA MET A 1 -7.31 -7.40 -24.29
C MET A 1 -5.99 -8.15 -24.22
N GLU A 2 -4.85 -7.45 -24.32
CA GLU A 2 -3.52 -8.03 -24.13
C GLU A 2 -2.95 -7.65 -22.76
N TYR A 3 -2.34 -8.62 -22.08
CA TYR A 3 -1.72 -8.44 -20.77
C TYR A 3 -0.29 -9.00 -20.76
N ASP A 4 0.60 -8.39 -19.99
CA ASP A 4 1.95 -8.93 -19.81
C ASP A 4 1.89 -10.26 -19.03
N LYS A 5 2.62 -11.26 -19.54
CA LYS A 5 2.68 -12.60 -18.95
C LYS A 5 3.81 -12.68 -17.92
N PHE A 6 3.47 -13.14 -16.74
CA PHE A 6 4.39 -13.37 -15.64
C PHE A 6 4.53 -14.87 -15.38
N GLU A 7 5.74 -15.29 -15.03
CA GLU A 7 6.11 -16.66 -14.73
C GLU A 7 6.56 -16.79 -13.28
N CYS A 8 6.08 -17.82 -12.60
CA CYS A 8 6.54 -18.25 -11.29
C CYS A 8 6.99 -19.70 -11.39
N SER A 9 8.26 -19.96 -11.13
CA SER A 9 8.83 -21.31 -11.18
C SER A 9 9.71 -21.61 -9.97
N SER A 10 9.58 -22.82 -9.43
CA SER A 10 10.46 -23.37 -8.40
C SER A 10 10.30 -24.88 -8.31
N LYS A 11 11.38 -25.60 -7.97
CA LYS A 11 11.37 -27.06 -7.71
C LYS A 11 10.58 -27.89 -8.75
N GLY A 12 10.71 -27.58 -10.04
CA GLY A 12 10.03 -28.33 -11.12
C GLY A 12 8.56 -27.96 -11.36
N ILE A 13 8.01 -27.01 -10.60
CA ILE A 13 6.68 -26.45 -10.82
C ILE A 13 6.80 -25.12 -11.53
N THR A 14 5.98 -24.94 -12.55
CA THR A 14 5.86 -23.69 -13.30
C THR A 14 4.40 -23.29 -13.42
N ALA A 15 4.14 -22.02 -13.12
CA ALA A 15 2.84 -21.41 -13.30
C ALA A 15 2.96 -20.02 -13.91
N PHE A 16 1.94 -19.63 -14.65
CA PHE A 16 1.88 -18.33 -15.29
C PHE A 16 0.65 -17.55 -14.86
N GLY A 17 0.78 -16.24 -14.87
CA GLY A 17 -0.31 -15.34 -14.58
C GLY A 17 -0.14 -13.97 -15.22
N TYR A 18 -1.12 -13.11 -15.01
CA TYR A 18 -1.13 -11.74 -15.53
C TYR A 18 -1.90 -10.80 -14.58
N TYR A 19 -1.65 -9.49 -14.69
CA TYR A 19 -2.40 -8.47 -13.97
C TYR A 19 -3.55 -7.95 -14.82
N LYS A 20 -4.76 -7.89 -14.25
CA LYS A 20 -5.89 -7.17 -14.82
C LYS A 20 -5.73 -5.66 -14.64
N GLN A 21 -6.49 -4.88 -15.40
CA GLN A 21 -6.49 -3.41 -15.30
C GLN A 21 -6.94 -2.90 -13.91
N ASP A 22 -7.77 -3.66 -13.19
CA ASP A 22 -8.21 -3.36 -11.81
C ASP A 22 -7.16 -3.73 -10.74
N GLY A 23 -5.98 -4.21 -11.15
CA GLY A 23 -4.87 -4.56 -10.27
C GLY A 23 -4.92 -5.97 -9.68
N LYS A 24 -5.95 -6.76 -9.99
CA LYS A 24 -6.03 -8.17 -9.57
C LYS A 24 -5.07 -9.04 -10.37
N PHE A 25 -4.67 -10.17 -9.79
CA PHE A 25 -3.74 -11.10 -10.41
C PHE A 25 -4.44 -12.41 -10.78
N VAL A 26 -4.30 -12.87 -12.02
CA VAL A 26 -4.92 -14.11 -12.49
C VAL A 26 -3.85 -15.15 -12.72
N VAL A 27 -4.02 -16.34 -12.14
CA VAL A 27 -3.24 -17.53 -12.49
C VAL A 27 -3.98 -18.28 -13.59
N LEU A 28 -3.27 -18.64 -14.65
CA LEU A 28 -3.83 -19.30 -15.81
C LEU A 28 -4.19 -20.77 -15.53
N LYS A 29 -5.22 -21.26 -16.21
CA LYS A 29 -5.60 -22.67 -16.25
C LYS A 29 -4.44 -23.58 -16.68
N GLY A 30 -4.40 -24.77 -16.11
CA GLY A 30 -3.54 -25.88 -16.54
C GLY A 30 -2.16 -25.90 -15.87
N PHE A 31 -1.81 -24.86 -15.12
CA PHE A 31 -0.54 -24.78 -14.41
C PHE A 31 -0.57 -25.47 -13.04
N LEU A 32 0.62 -25.78 -12.54
CA LEU A 32 0.80 -26.64 -11.38
C LEU A 32 1.00 -25.85 -10.08
N ALA A 33 0.68 -26.49 -8.98
CA ALA A 33 0.96 -26.06 -7.61
C ALA A 33 1.46 -27.26 -6.80
N VAL A 34 2.35 -27.02 -5.83
CA VAL A 34 2.96 -28.10 -5.04
C VAL A 34 1.95 -28.98 -4.32
N GLY A 35 2.32 -30.25 -4.12
CA GLY A 35 1.64 -31.20 -3.26
C GLY A 35 1.66 -30.88 -1.77
N ASP A 36 0.90 -31.66 -1.00
CA ASP A 36 0.83 -31.51 0.47
C ASP A 36 2.17 -31.82 1.17
N SER A 37 3.00 -32.70 0.59
CA SER A 37 4.32 -33.08 1.13
C SER A 37 5.39 -32.00 0.97
N GLU A 38 5.15 -30.98 0.13
CA GLU A 38 6.10 -29.90 -0.17
C GLU A 38 5.74 -28.60 0.57
N LEU A 39 4.69 -28.63 1.41
CA LEU A 39 4.32 -27.49 2.24
C LEU A 39 5.31 -27.31 3.39
N THR A 40 5.75 -26.07 3.59
CA THR A 40 6.60 -25.68 4.73
C THR A 40 5.77 -25.14 5.88
N ASP A 41 6.32 -25.11 7.10
CA ASP A 41 5.66 -24.50 8.26
C ASP A 41 5.23 -23.05 8.00
N SER A 42 6.02 -22.31 7.22
CA SER A 42 5.71 -20.93 6.84
C SER A 42 4.40 -20.78 6.05
N PHE A 43 3.98 -21.83 5.33
CA PHE A 43 2.72 -21.85 4.60
C PHE A 43 1.50 -21.72 5.52
N PHE A 44 1.58 -22.35 6.71
CA PHE A 44 0.48 -22.39 7.69
C PHE A 44 0.40 -21.13 8.57
N SER A 45 1.33 -20.18 8.42
CA SER A 45 1.38 -18.96 9.26
C SER A 45 0.35 -17.89 8.88
N ARG A 46 -0.36 -18.04 7.77
CA ARG A 46 -1.30 -17.05 7.20
C ARG A 46 -2.53 -17.74 6.63
N GLY A 47 -3.50 -16.98 6.13
CA GLY A 47 -4.74 -17.46 5.50
C GLY A 47 -4.59 -18.24 4.17
N TYR A 48 -3.42 -18.82 3.89
CA TYR A 48 -3.16 -19.58 2.65
C TYR A 48 -3.71 -21.01 2.66
N PRO A 49 -3.69 -21.77 3.78
CA PRO A 49 -4.33 -23.07 3.86
C PRO A 49 -5.83 -23.00 3.56
N GLU A 50 -6.54 -22.00 4.10
CA GLU A 50 -7.97 -21.77 3.89
C GLU A 50 -8.27 -21.45 2.43
N GLU A 51 -7.45 -20.60 1.80
CA GLU A 51 -7.57 -20.28 0.39
C GLU A 51 -7.31 -21.52 -0.50
N ARG A 52 -6.29 -22.33 -0.19
CA ARG A 52 -5.99 -23.58 -0.90
C ARG A 52 -7.13 -24.59 -0.77
N GLN A 53 -7.67 -24.76 0.45
CA GLN A 53 -8.85 -25.59 0.69
C GLN A 53 -10.07 -25.07 -0.06
N ARG A 54 -10.31 -23.75 -0.11
CA ARG A 54 -11.39 -23.15 -0.90
C ARG A 54 -11.26 -23.48 -2.38
N LEU A 55 -10.06 -23.38 -2.95
CA LEU A 55 -9.81 -23.71 -4.35
C LEU A 55 -10.02 -25.20 -4.64
N ILE A 56 -9.63 -26.08 -3.71
CA ILE A 56 -9.89 -27.52 -3.82
C ILE A 56 -11.40 -27.80 -3.74
N ALA A 57 -12.10 -27.22 -2.76
CA ALA A 57 -13.54 -27.39 -2.55
C ALA A 57 -14.37 -26.87 -3.73
N THR A 58 -13.90 -25.80 -4.39
CA THR A 58 -14.54 -25.24 -5.60
C THR A 58 -14.06 -25.89 -6.89
N ASN A 59 -13.28 -26.98 -6.81
CA ASN A 59 -12.69 -27.70 -7.94
C ASN A 59 -11.83 -26.83 -8.88
N LYS A 60 -11.36 -25.68 -8.40
CA LYS A 60 -10.43 -24.77 -9.11
C LYS A 60 -8.99 -25.25 -9.03
N LEU A 61 -8.68 -26.07 -8.02
CA LEU A 61 -7.38 -26.69 -7.81
C LEU A 61 -7.56 -28.18 -7.56
N GLN A 62 -7.18 -29.01 -8.54
CA GLN A 62 -7.42 -30.44 -8.51
C GLN A 62 -6.14 -31.21 -8.21
N LYS A 63 -6.23 -32.18 -7.29
CA LYS A 63 -5.10 -33.05 -6.93
C LYS A 63 -4.78 -34.02 -8.09
N ARG A 64 -3.50 -34.13 -8.41
CA ARG A 64 -2.91 -35.13 -9.32
C ARG A 64 -2.21 -36.22 -8.48
N SER A 65 -1.18 -36.88 -9.02
CA SER A 65 -0.41 -37.91 -8.29
C SER A 65 0.35 -37.35 -7.09
N SER A 66 1.18 -36.33 -7.32
CA SER A 66 2.03 -35.68 -6.31
C SER A 66 1.68 -34.22 -6.09
N ASP A 67 1.09 -33.56 -7.08
CA ASP A 67 0.91 -32.11 -7.13
C ASP A 67 -0.55 -31.73 -7.39
N TYR A 68 -0.81 -30.44 -7.52
CA TYR A 68 -2.12 -29.90 -7.88
C TYR A 68 -2.07 -29.17 -9.22
N GLN A 69 -3.21 -29.06 -9.89
CA GLN A 69 -3.36 -28.33 -11.14
C GLN A 69 -4.56 -27.39 -11.10
N PHE A 70 -4.38 -26.16 -11.59
CA PHE A 70 -5.46 -25.21 -11.77
C PHE A 70 -6.37 -25.65 -12.92
N THR A 71 -7.66 -25.80 -12.67
CA THR A 71 -8.64 -26.31 -13.68
C THR A 71 -9.26 -25.20 -14.53
N GLU A 72 -9.16 -23.96 -14.08
CA GLU A 72 -9.59 -22.73 -14.75
C GLU A 72 -8.68 -21.56 -14.38
N ASP A 73 -8.91 -20.41 -15.02
CA ASP A 73 -8.23 -19.17 -14.66
C ASP A 73 -8.73 -18.71 -13.28
N VAL A 74 -7.82 -18.57 -12.33
CA VAL A 74 -8.15 -18.20 -10.95
C VAL A 74 -7.71 -16.78 -10.65
N GLU A 75 -8.68 -15.94 -10.30
CA GLU A 75 -8.44 -14.56 -9.89
C GLU A 75 -8.09 -14.49 -8.39
N PHE A 76 -6.98 -13.82 -8.11
CA PHE A 76 -6.51 -13.47 -6.79
C PHE A 76 -6.51 -11.96 -6.63
N LYS A 77 -6.77 -11.50 -5.40
CA LYS A 77 -6.68 -10.08 -5.07
C LYS A 77 -5.27 -9.52 -5.31
N PHE A 78 -4.24 -10.33 -5.08
CA PHE A 78 -2.81 -9.99 -5.20
C PHE A 78 -2.02 -11.24 -5.64
N PRO A 79 -0.78 -11.10 -6.13
CA PRO A 79 0.05 -12.24 -6.55
C PRO A 79 0.58 -13.10 -5.39
N SER A 80 0.67 -12.59 -4.15
CA SER A 80 1.30 -13.33 -3.04
C SER A 80 0.53 -14.59 -2.60
N PRO A 81 -0.83 -14.55 -2.45
CA PRO A 81 -1.60 -15.77 -2.25
C PRO A 81 -1.40 -16.80 -3.36
N ALA A 82 -1.39 -16.36 -4.63
CA ALA A 82 -1.13 -17.23 -5.77
C ALA A 82 0.24 -17.91 -5.66
N ALA A 83 1.31 -17.13 -5.45
CA ALA A 83 2.67 -17.65 -5.32
C ALA A 83 2.80 -18.63 -4.15
N SER A 84 2.18 -18.31 -3.02
CA SER A 84 2.25 -19.16 -1.82
C SER A 84 1.53 -20.50 -2.03
N ILE A 85 0.39 -20.50 -2.73
CA ILE A 85 -0.35 -21.73 -3.09
C ILE A 85 0.43 -22.56 -4.10
N ILE A 86 1.08 -21.91 -5.07
CA ILE A 86 1.88 -22.60 -6.10
C ILE A 86 3.14 -23.23 -5.50
N LEU A 87 3.82 -22.53 -4.57
CA LEU A 87 5.15 -22.89 -4.07
C LEU A 87 5.17 -23.60 -2.70
N GLY A 88 4.08 -23.53 -1.92
CA GLY A 88 3.96 -24.22 -0.63
C GLY A 88 4.69 -23.56 0.54
N ASN A 89 4.93 -22.26 0.46
CA ASN A 89 5.62 -21.47 1.48
C ASN A 89 5.13 -20.01 1.43
N ASN A 90 5.45 -19.22 2.45
CA ASN A 90 5.06 -17.80 2.47
C ASN A 90 5.96 -16.99 1.51
N GLU A 91 5.40 -16.59 0.38
CA GLU A 91 6.20 -15.99 -0.70
C GLU A 91 5.73 -14.59 -1.10
N ASN A 92 6.70 -13.75 -1.45
CA ASN A 92 6.42 -12.45 -2.04
C ASN A 92 6.11 -12.61 -3.52
N GLY A 93 4.82 -12.68 -3.86
CA GLY A 93 4.37 -12.93 -5.23
C GLY A 93 4.88 -11.92 -6.24
N ARG A 94 5.13 -10.66 -5.86
CA ARG A 94 5.69 -9.65 -6.78
C ARG A 94 7.13 -9.94 -7.20
N LEU A 95 7.89 -10.64 -6.36
CA LEU A 95 9.28 -11.02 -6.66
C LEU A 95 9.34 -12.37 -7.39
N LYS A 96 8.39 -13.27 -7.10
CA LYS A 96 8.33 -14.61 -7.70
C LYS A 96 7.76 -14.61 -9.10
N PHE A 97 6.71 -13.81 -9.35
CA PHE A 97 6.15 -13.63 -10.68
C PHE A 97 7.00 -12.64 -11.46
N LYS A 98 7.87 -13.15 -12.34
CA LYS A 98 8.77 -12.34 -13.18
C LYS A 98 8.18 -12.19 -14.59
N PRO A 99 8.30 -11.01 -15.23
CA PRO A 99 7.89 -10.85 -16.61
C PRO A 99 8.72 -11.78 -17.50
N ASN A 100 8.04 -12.56 -18.34
CA ASN A 100 8.68 -13.49 -19.28
C ASN A 100 8.96 -12.83 -20.65
N GLY A 101 8.36 -11.67 -20.92
CA GLY A 101 8.43 -10.99 -22.22
C GLY A 101 7.37 -11.44 -23.23
N GLN A 102 6.54 -12.42 -22.83
CA GLN A 102 5.35 -12.84 -23.57
C GLN A 102 4.11 -12.04 -23.15
N LYS A 103 3.11 -11.96 -24.03
CA LYS A 103 1.79 -11.41 -23.73
C LYS A 103 0.72 -12.51 -23.72
N VAL A 104 -0.31 -12.33 -22.90
CA VAL A 104 -1.53 -13.13 -22.89
C VAL A 104 -2.64 -12.33 -23.56
N ARG A 105 -3.28 -12.88 -24.58
CA ARG A 105 -4.46 -12.29 -25.23
C ARG A 105 -5.71 -12.96 -24.69
N ILE A 106 -6.56 -12.18 -24.03
CA ILE A 106 -7.87 -12.60 -23.53
C ILE A 106 -8.93 -12.06 -24.48
N GLU A 107 -9.70 -12.95 -25.10
CA GLU A 107 -10.86 -12.59 -25.92
C GLU A 107 -12.09 -12.50 -25.00
N GLU A 108 -12.55 -11.28 -24.76
CA GLU A 108 -13.82 -11.07 -24.06
C GLU A 108 -14.95 -11.42 -25.03
N ASN A 109 -15.64 -12.54 -24.79
CA ASN A 109 -16.92 -12.82 -25.44
C ASN A 109 -17.97 -11.85 -24.90
N ILE A 110 -17.97 -10.62 -25.43
CA ILE A 110 -19.03 -9.65 -25.17
C ILE A 110 -20.28 -10.18 -25.86
N LYS A 111 -21.15 -10.86 -25.10
CA LYS A 111 -22.53 -11.10 -25.55
C LYS A 111 -23.18 -9.73 -25.73
N SER A 112 -23.47 -9.44 -26.99
CA SER A 112 -24.22 -8.30 -27.51
C SER A 112 -25.27 -7.75 -26.53
N VAL A 113 -25.12 -6.47 -26.18
CA VAL A 113 -26.28 -5.60 -25.96
C VAL A 113 -26.11 -4.39 -26.86
N ASP A 114 -27.17 -4.17 -27.62
CA ASP A 114 -27.30 -3.37 -28.82
C ASP A 114 -27.35 -1.86 -28.54
N LYS A 115 -26.90 -1.12 -29.57
CA LYS A 115 -27.35 0.21 -30.02
C LYS A 115 -26.90 1.50 -29.29
N THR A 116 -25.98 2.17 -29.98
CA THR A 116 -26.10 3.55 -30.50
C THR A 116 -26.43 4.68 -29.52
N ILE A 117 -25.46 5.55 -29.25
CA ILE A 117 -25.60 7.02 -29.34
C ILE A 117 -24.23 7.61 -29.70
N VAL A 118 -24.17 8.27 -30.85
CA VAL A 118 -23.13 9.23 -31.23
C VAL A 118 -23.61 10.60 -30.76
N LEU A 119 -22.86 11.31 -29.91
CA LEU A 119 -22.86 12.76 -29.86
C LEU A 119 -21.44 13.28 -29.56
N LYS A 120 -21.02 14.22 -30.41
CA LYS A 120 -19.76 14.98 -30.37
C LYS A 120 -19.78 16.07 -29.27
N PRO A 121 -18.61 16.63 -28.92
CA PRO A 121 -18.34 17.29 -27.66
C PRO A 121 -18.78 18.75 -27.68
N ASP A 122 -19.33 19.24 -26.57
CA ASP A 122 -19.12 20.60 -26.06
C ASP A 122 -19.90 20.74 -24.74
N SER A 123 -19.31 21.45 -23.78
CA SER A 123 -19.77 21.65 -22.38
C SER A 123 -19.29 20.59 -21.37
N ILE A 124 -18.03 20.69 -20.92
CA ILE A 124 -17.60 20.05 -19.68
C ILE A 124 -18.30 20.78 -18.53
N LYS A 125 -19.44 20.25 -18.08
CA LYS A 125 -19.93 20.50 -16.71
C LYS A 125 -19.16 19.57 -15.80
N ILE A 126 -18.47 20.12 -14.80
CA ILE A 126 -17.94 19.34 -13.69
C ILE A 126 -19.15 18.75 -12.97
N VAL A 127 -19.44 17.49 -13.23
CA VAL A 127 -20.39 16.70 -12.44
C VAL A 127 -19.55 16.00 -11.39
N GLU A 128 -19.72 16.39 -10.13
CA GLU A 128 -19.19 15.64 -9.00
C GLU A 128 -19.68 14.19 -9.15
N THR A 129 -18.74 13.27 -9.39
CA THR A 129 -19.07 11.85 -9.34
C THR A 129 -19.38 11.52 -7.89
N PRO A 130 -20.52 10.87 -7.58
CA PRO A 130 -20.79 10.47 -6.22
C PRO A 130 -19.76 9.41 -5.86
N VAL A 131 -18.85 9.77 -4.96
CA VAL A 131 -18.12 8.77 -4.18
C VAL A 131 -19.20 7.92 -3.54
N LEU A 132 -19.25 6.65 -3.90
CA LEU A 132 -20.16 5.68 -3.28
C LEU A 132 -19.76 5.60 -1.81
N ALA A 133 -20.35 6.48 -0.99
CA ALA A 133 -20.31 6.40 0.44
C ALA A 133 -20.91 5.04 0.77
N LYS A 134 -20.08 4.14 1.31
CA LYS A 134 -20.62 3.03 2.08
C LYS A 134 -21.32 3.66 3.27
N GLN A 135 -22.61 3.92 3.13
CA GLN A 135 -23.45 4.23 4.28
C GLN A 135 -23.35 3.00 5.19
N PRO A 136 -22.98 3.16 6.47
CA PRO A 136 -23.12 2.09 7.42
C PRO A 136 -24.61 1.75 7.48
N PHE A 137 -24.93 0.49 7.27
CA PHE A 137 -26.28 -0.02 7.47
C PHE A 137 -26.49 -0.10 8.99
N PHE A 138 -27.05 0.97 9.56
CA PHE A 138 -27.48 0.98 10.96
C PHE A 138 -28.83 0.25 11.03
N LYS A 139 -28.87 -0.89 11.74
CA LYS A 139 -30.12 -1.39 12.30
C LYS A 139 -30.30 -0.67 13.62
N GLU A 140 -31.34 0.16 13.71
CA GLU A 140 -31.79 0.69 14.99
C GLU A 140 -32.57 -0.42 15.70
N GLU A 141 -31.92 -1.08 16.66
CA GLU A 141 -32.52 -1.63 17.89
C GLU A 141 -31.39 -2.15 18.80
N ASP A 142 -31.38 -1.60 20.03
CA ASP A 142 -30.59 -1.91 21.24
C ASP A 142 -29.11 -1.49 21.39
N ASP A 143 -28.83 -0.98 22.60
CA ASP A 143 -27.68 -0.22 23.11
C ASP A 143 -26.32 -0.97 23.16
N GLU A 144 -25.88 -1.55 22.06
CA GLU A 144 -24.48 -1.97 21.89
C GLU A 144 -23.95 -1.49 20.53
N LEU A 145 -23.39 -0.28 20.49
CA LEU A 145 -22.67 0.24 19.33
C LEU A 145 -21.41 -0.60 19.08
N ALA A 146 -21.55 -1.70 18.35
CA ALA A 146 -20.44 -2.54 17.91
C ALA A 146 -19.93 -2.06 16.55
N PHE A 147 -18.70 -1.51 16.53
CA PHE A 147 -18.02 -1.13 15.30
C PHE A 147 -17.06 -2.24 14.85
N PRO A 148 -17.11 -2.68 13.59
CA PRO A 148 -16.16 -3.66 13.07
C PRO A 148 -14.76 -3.02 12.93
N GLU A 149 -13.89 -3.25 13.91
CA GLU A 149 -12.48 -2.87 13.88
C GLU A 149 -11.57 -4.07 13.54
N GLY A 150 -10.31 -3.83 13.16
CA GLY A 150 -9.32 -4.91 12.98
C GLY A 150 -9.26 -5.59 11.60
N LYS A 151 -10.05 -5.16 10.62
CA LYS A 151 -9.91 -5.65 9.24
C LYS A 151 -8.59 -5.17 8.62
N GLU A 152 -7.75 -6.11 8.20
CA GLU A 152 -6.49 -5.78 7.53
C GLU A 152 -6.73 -5.15 6.14
N PHE A 153 -6.19 -3.95 5.95
CA PHE A 153 -6.15 -3.27 4.66
C PHE A 153 -4.72 -2.91 4.29
N TYR A 154 -4.30 -3.34 3.10
CA TYR A 154 -3.01 -2.98 2.53
C TYR A 154 -3.17 -1.67 1.74
N ARG A 155 -2.34 -0.66 2.05
CA ARG A 155 -2.23 0.59 1.29
C ARG A 155 -0.94 0.56 0.47
N LEU A 156 -1.00 0.94 -0.80
CA LEU A 156 0.20 1.15 -1.62
C LEU A 156 0.89 2.44 -1.15
N HIS A 157 2.11 2.31 -0.61
CA HIS A 157 2.91 3.45 -0.17
C HIS A 157 4.03 3.69 -1.18
N LYS A 158 4.00 4.82 -1.89
CA LYS A 158 5.16 5.33 -2.63
C LYS A 158 6.09 5.98 -1.62
N LEU A 159 7.27 5.39 -1.40
CA LEU A 159 8.31 5.96 -0.56
C LEU A 159 9.24 6.81 -1.44
N GLN A 160 9.40 8.08 -1.12
CA GLN A 160 10.51 8.88 -1.61
C GLN A 160 11.71 8.68 -0.67
N GLU A 161 12.90 8.56 -1.25
CA GLU A 161 14.13 8.50 -0.48
C GLU A 161 14.33 9.82 0.30
N ARG A 162 14.70 9.70 1.58
CA ARG A 162 15.00 10.85 2.43
C ARG A 162 16.38 10.62 3.03
N SER A 163 17.29 11.56 2.83
CA SER A 163 18.63 11.45 3.37
C SER A 163 18.63 11.63 4.89
N LYS A 164 18.92 10.55 5.61
CA LYS A 164 19.11 10.59 7.07
C LYS A 164 20.28 11.52 7.45
N ALA A 165 21.32 11.59 6.61
CA ALA A 165 22.50 12.41 6.87
C ALA A 165 22.17 13.90 7.01
N VAL A 166 21.22 14.42 6.22
CA VAL A 166 20.81 15.83 6.31
C VAL A 166 20.06 16.11 7.62
N ILE A 167 19.24 15.16 8.08
CA ILE A 167 18.52 15.25 9.35
C ILE A 167 19.50 15.23 10.53
N ASP A 168 20.44 14.28 10.51
CA ASP A 168 21.44 14.16 11.57
C ASP A 168 22.33 15.41 11.64
N LEU A 169 22.71 15.96 10.49
CA LEU A 169 23.45 17.22 10.41
C LEU A 169 22.63 18.42 10.92
N ALA A 170 21.33 18.48 10.59
CA ALA A 170 20.43 19.52 11.08
C ALA A 170 20.31 19.49 12.60
N LYS A 171 20.12 18.30 13.18
CA LYS A 171 20.07 18.11 14.64
C LYS A 171 21.38 18.51 15.31
N LYS A 172 22.52 18.09 14.75
CA LYS A 172 23.84 18.45 15.29
C LYS A 172 24.06 19.97 15.32
N LYS A 173 23.82 20.65 14.19
CA LYS A 173 23.93 22.12 14.10
C LYS A 173 22.97 22.84 15.05
N ALA A 174 21.76 22.30 15.25
CA ALA A 174 20.80 22.85 16.19
C ALA A 174 21.25 22.65 17.64
N LYS A 175 21.78 21.48 17.99
CA LYS A 175 22.26 21.13 19.33
C LYS A 175 23.47 21.98 19.76
N GLU A 176 24.30 22.40 18.81
CA GLU A 176 25.39 23.37 19.03
C GLU A 176 24.88 24.75 19.47
N ARG A 177 23.67 25.13 19.08
CA ARG A 177 23.05 26.43 19.43
C ARG A 177 22.14 26.32 20.65
N ASP A 178 21.37 25.23 20.71
CA ASP A 178 20.43 24.92 21.78
C ASP A 178 20.56 23.44 22.16
N PRO A 179 21.24 23.12 23.28
CA PRO A 179 21.40 21.75 23.76
C PRO A 179 20.07 21.03 24.05
N LEU A 180 18.99 21.78 24.30
CA LEU A 180 17.67 21.22 24.61
C LEU A 180 16.88 20.81 23.36
N LEU A 181 17.33 21.20 22.16
CA LEU A 181 16.64 20.98 20.88
C LEU A 181 15.16 21.33 20.98
N CYS A 182 14.86 22.59 21.32
CA CYS A 182 13.49 23.07 21.45
C CYS A 182 12.77 23.09 20.09
N CYS A 183 11.47 22.82 20.12
CA CYS A 183 10.63 22.90 18.95
C CYS A 183 10.62 24.33 18.41
N SER A 184 10.90 24.48 17.11
CA SER A 184 10.90 25.80 16.47
C SER A 184 9.55 26.52 16.49
N VAL A 185 8.44 25.86 16.85
CA VAL A 185 7.08 26.40 16.88
C VAL A 185 6.62 26.76 18.29
N CYS A 186 6.72 25.82 19.24
CA CYS A 186 6.11 25.94 20.58
C CYS A 186 7.12 25.82 21.73
N ASP A 187 8.42 25.87 21.43
CA ASP A 187 9.53 25.77 22.39
C ASP A 187 9.56 24.49 23.25
N PHE A 188 8.74 23.49 22.90
CA PHE A 188 8.73 22.20 23.57
C PHE A 188 10.05 21.45 23.36
N SER A 189 10.66 20.95 24.44
CA SER A 189 11.85 20.10 24.41
C SER A 189 11.54 18.71 24.98
N PHE A 190 11.85 17.67 24.19
CA PHE A 190 11.71 16.29 24.64
C PHE A 190 12.73 15.94 25.74
N LEU A 191 13.97 16.42 25.62
CA LEU A 191 14.98 16.24 26.66
C LEU A 191 14.51 16.87 27.99
N LYS A 192 13.95 18.08 27.96
CA LYS A 192 13.43 18.75 29.17
C LYS A 192 12.23 18.02 29.77
N LYS A 193 11.31 17.52 28.95
CA LYS A 193 10.05 16.91 29.41
C LYS A 193 10.23 15.45 29.83
N TYR A 194 11.04 14.69 29.11
CA TYR A 194 11.18 13.25 29.24
C TYR A 194 12.57 12.79 29.70
N GLY A 195 13.53 13.69 29.85
CA GLY A 195 14.90 13.35 30.24
C GLY A 195 15.64 12.62 29.11
N VAL A 196 16.52 11.69 29.48
CA VAL A 196 17.43 10.99 28.56
C VAL A 196 16.73 10.25 27.42
N ILE A 197 15.51 9.76 27.63
CA ILE A 197 14.73 9.09 26.57
C ILE A 197 14.25 10.05 25.48
N GLY A 198 14.23 11.35 25.76
CA GLY A 198 13.90 12.41 24.82
C GLY A 198 15.13 13.03 24.14
N GLU A 199 16.33 12.52 24.39
CA GLU A 199 17.54 13.01 23.74
C GLU A 199 17.48 12.79 22.22
N ASP A 200 17.79 13.84 21.46
CA ASP A 200 17.77 13.88 19.99
C ASP A 200 16.42 13.47 19.34
N PHE A 201 15.37 13.31 20.14
CA PHE A 201 14.02 12.96 19.74
C PHE A 201 13.28 14.23 19.28
N ILE A 202 13.63 14.73 18.10
CA ILE A 202 12.92 15.82 17.42
C ILE A 202 12.75 15.47 15.94
N GLU A 203 11.63 15.91 15.34
CA GLU A 203 11.28 15.59 13.96
C GLU A 203 11.70 16.71 13.01
N ALA A 204 12.22 16.36 11.83
CA ALA A 204 12.55 17.33 10.79
C ALA A 204 11.38 17.46 9.80
N HIS A 205 10.85 18.68 9.71
CA HIS A 205 9.80 19.06 8.77
C HIS A 205 10.41 19.83 7.59
N HIS A 206 10.05 19.43 6.37
CA HIS A 206 10.50 20.17 5.17
C HIS A 206 9.59 21.38 4.99
N THR A 207 10.19 22.57 5.00
CA THR A 207 9.46 23.83 4.76
C THR A 207 8.91 23.93 3.33
N LYS A 208 9.53 23.21 2.39
CA LYS A 208 9.05 23.01 1.01
C LYS A 208 8.58 21.56 0.83
N PRO A 209 7.32 21.30 0.43
CA PRO A 209 6.81 19.93 0.33
C PRO A 209 7.46 19.12 -0.80
N LEU A 210 8.28 18.12 -0.44
CA LEU A 210 8.86 17.19 -1.43
C LEU A 210 7.82 16.34 -2.17
N SER A 211 6.60 16.22 -1.63
CA SER A 211 5.50 15.51 -2.28
C SER A 211 4.98 16.20 -3.54
N GLU A 212 5.27 17.48 -3.70
CA GLU A 212 4.83 18.30 -4.84
C GLU A 212 5.92 18.42 -5.90
N THR A 213 7.14 17.94 -5.63
CA THR A 213 8.24 17.98 -6.59
C THR A 213 8.33 16.67 -7.38
N THR A 214 8.44 16.80 -8.70
CA THR A 214 8.57 15.68 -9.65
C THR A 214 10.02 15.30 -9.95
N GLU A 215 10.97 16.14 -9.55
CA GLU A 215 12.40 16.01 -9.82
C GLU A 215 13.20 15.77 -8.54
N GLU A 216 14.45 15.32 -8.67
CA GLU A 216 15.39 15.19 -7.57
C GLU A 216 15.76 16.59 -7.06
N VAL A 217 15.52 16.85 -5.77
CA VAL A 217 15.82 18.15 -5.14
C VAL A 217 16.89 17.97 -4.09
N GLU A 218 17.97 18.76 -4.20
CA GLU A 218 18.95 18.88 -3.14
C GLU A 218 18.31 19.56 -1.91
N THR A 219 18.14 18.81 -0.83
CA THR A 219 17.64 19.34 0.45
C THR A 219 18.79 19.90 1.25
N LYS A 220 18.75 21.20 1.56
CA LYS A 220 19.71 21.83 2.47
C LYS A 220 19.21 21.76 3.90
N VAL A 221 20.14 21.91 4.86
CA VAL A 221 19.77 21.91 6.29
C VAL A 221 18.82 23.07 6.60
N GLU A 222 18.95 24.18 5.90
CA GLU A 222 18.13 25.38 6.08
C GLU A 222 16.69 25.20 5.58
N ASP A 223 16.43 24.21 4.72
CA ASP A 223 15.07 23.87 4.26
C ASP A 223 14.33 22.99 5.29
N LEU A 224 15.01 22.54 6.35
CA LEU A 224 14.45 21.73 7.43
C LEU A 224 14.18 22.58 8.67
N ALA A 225 12.99 22.40 9.23
CA ALA A 225 12.66 22.91 10.55
C ALA A 225 12.52 21.77 11.55
N LEU A 226 13.15 21.92 12.71
CA LEU A 226 13.00 20.96 13.81
C LEU A 226 11.72 21.29 14.60
N VAL A 227 10.81 20.33 14.68
CA VAL A 227 9.50 20.48 15.29
C VAL A 227 9.17 19.26 16.16
N CYS A 228 8.36 19.46 17.20
CA CYS A 228 7.87 18.35 18.00
C CYS A 228 6.80 17.55 17.24
N SER A 229 6.57 16.31 17.67
CA SER A 229 5.59 15.41 17.03
C SER A 229 4.19 16.04 16.91
N ASN A 230 3.75 16.81 17.91
CA ASN A 230 2.45 17.49 17.88
C ASN A 230 2.41 18.59 16.81
N CYS A 231 3.40 19.49 16.80
CA CYS A 231 3.49 20.55 15.79
C CYS A 231 3.65 19.96 14.39
N HIS A 232 4.42 18.88 14.23
CA HIS A 232 4.57 18.22 12.94
C HIS A 232 3.24 17.66 12.43
N ARG A 233 2.45 17.03 13.31
CA ARG A 233 1.08 16.60 12.97
C ARG A 233 0.19 17.79 12.60
N MET A 234 0.28 18.92 13.31
CA MET A 234 -0.53 20.12 13.02
C MET A 234 -0.17 20.78 11.70
N LEU A 235 1.11 20.87 11.35
CA LEU A 235 1.57 21.35 10.04
C LEU A 235 0.96 20.52 8.89
N HIS A 236 0.78 19.21 9.13
CA HIS A 236 0.17 18.27 8.19
C HIS A 236 -1.33 17.98 8.44
N ARG A 237 -2.06 18.82 9.18
CA ARG A 237 -3.46 18.53 9.53
C ARG A 237 -4.46 18.82 8.41
N LYS A 238 -4.21 19.85 7.59
CA LYS A 238 -5.07 20.25 6.46
C LYS A 238 -4.23 20.58 5.22
N ARG A 239 -4.86 20.55 4.04
CA ARG A 239 -4.31 21.09 2.79
C ARG A 239 -5.02 22.41 2.43
N PRO A 240 -4.31 23.44 1.94
CA PRO A 240 -2.85 23.54 1.85
C PRO A 240 -2.18 23.47 3.23
N TRP A 241 -0.96 22.92 3.26
CA TRP A 241 -0.23 22.71 4.51
C TRP A 241 0.01 24.03 5.23
N LEU A 242 -0.03 24.01 6.56
CA LEU A 242 0.28 25.20 7.34
C LEU A 242 1.79 25.46 7.30
N SER A 243 2.17 26.72 7.18
CA SER A 243 3.55 27.13 7.43
C SER A 243 3.83 27.19 8.94
N ILE A 244 5.11 27.15 9.29
CA ILE A 244 5.57 27.35 10.66
C ILE A 244 5.10 28.69 11.21
N SER A 245 5.15 29.77 10.42
CA SER A 245 4.69 31.09 10.84
C SER A 245 3.21 31.08 11.20
N ASN A 246 2.37 30.44 10.38
CA ASN A 246 0.93 30.38 10.62
C ASN A 246 0.62 29.57 11.87
N LEU A 247 1.33 28.45 12.09
CA LEU A 247 1.13 27.65 13.29
C LEU A 247 1.61 28.37 14.56
N LYS A 248 2.69 29.16 14.47
CA LYS A 248 3.12 30.03 15.59
C LYS A 248 2.07 31.07 15.93
N SER A 249 1.49 31.75 14.94
CA SER A 249 0.44 32.75 15.19
C SER A 249 -0.73 32.14 15.94
N ILE A 250 -1.19 30.96 15.52
CA ILE A 250 -2.30 30.25 16.19
C ILE A 250 -1.98 29.95 17.67
N LEU A 251 -0.71 29.69 18.03
CA LEU A 251 -0.32 29.40 19.40
C LEU A 251 -0.03 30.65 20.24
N ASN A 252 0.22 31.80 19.59
CA ASN A 252 0.55 33.06 20.24
C ASN A 252 -0.63 34.03 20.31
N ASP A 253 -1.79 33.66 19.76
CA ASP A 253 -3.04 34.45 19.81
C ASP A 253 -3.78 34.30 21.17
N GLU A 254 -3.06 34.05 22.26
CA GLU A 254 -3.56 34.08 23.66
C GLU A 254 -3.03 35.28 24.45
#